data_AF-A0A2H9PLK9-F1
#
_entry.id   AF-A0A2H9PLK9-F1
#
_cell.length_a   1.000
_cell.length_b   1.000
_cell.length_c   1.000
_cell.angle_alpha   90.00
_cell.angle_beta   90.00
_cell.angle_gamma   90.00
#
_symmetry.space_group_name_H-M   'P 1'
#
loop_
_entity.id
_entity.type
_entity.pdbx_description
1 polymer ?
#
loop_
_entity_poly.entity_id
_entity_poly.type
_entity_poly.pdbx_seq_one_letter_code
_entity_poly.pdbx_strand_id
1 'polypeptide(L)' 'MKKHKFPAIAGHKRLHDDYRASVEKFKQEFEHPTSKGVHLNKSREDLMIRTDEFLTNWLSEHILTEDHKYAAYIKKHSK' A
#
# COMPACT_ATOMS: atom_id res chain seq x y z
N MET A 1 -0.39 -9.24 -14.31
CA MET A 1 -0.93 -8.23 -15.25
C MET A 1 -0.25 -8.19 -16.61
N LYS A 2 1.09 -8.05 -16.70
CA LYS A 2 1.81 -7.88 -17.99
C LYS A 2 1.55 -9.00 -19.01
N LYS A 3 1.58 -10.26 -18.57
CA LYS A 3 1.33 -11.45 -19.40
C LYS A 3 -0.02 -11.39 -20.14
N HIS A 4 -1.05 -10.84 -19.51
CA HIS A 4 -2.41 -10.78 -20.06
C HIS A 4 -2.71 -9.43 -20.74
N LYS A 5 -1.71 -8.56 -20.91
CA LYS A 5 -1.88 -7.21 -21.50
C LYS A 5 -3.00 -6.41 -20.84
N PHE A 6 -3.11 -6.49 -19.51
CA PHE A 6 -4.14 -5.76 -18.76
C PHE A 6 -4.02 -4.25 -19.02
N PRO A 7 -5.06 -3.56 -19.53
CA PRO A 7 -4.94 -2.18 -19.98
C PRO A 7 -4.53 -1.19 -18.89
N ALA A 8 -5.03 -1.38 -17.66
CA ALA A 8 -4.76 -0.47 -16.54
C ALA A 8 -3.49 -0.83 -15.73
N ILE A 9 -2.54 -1.59 -16.32
CA ILE A 9 -1.32 -2.04 -15.63
C ILE A 9 -0.48 -0.89 -15.07
N ALA A 10 -0.37 0.24 -15.79
CA ALA A 10 0.42 1.38 -15.35
C ALA A 10 -0.19 2.03 -14.10
N GLY A 11 -1.51 2.23 -14.09
CA GLY A 11 -2.24 2.75 -12.93
C GLY A 11 -2.14 1.82 -11.73
N HIS A 12 -2.33 0.51 -11.95
CA HIS A 12 -2.20 -0.48 -10.87
C HIS A 12 -0.79 -0.51 -10.27
N LYS A 13 0.25 -0.44 -11.11
CA LYS A 13 1.64 -0.39 -10.63
C LYS A 13 1.88 0.88 -9.80
N ARG A 14 1.33 2.02 -10.20
CA ARG A 14 1.48 3.27 -9.45
C ARG A 14 0.97 3.15 -8.03
N LEU A 15 -0.18 2.50 -7.82
CA LEU A 15 -0.72 2.23 -6.48
C LEU A 15 0.24 1.40 -5.62
N HIS A 16 0.91 0.41 -6.22
CA HIS A 16 1.94 -0.38 -5.53
C HIS A 16 3.21 0.42 -5.22
N ASP A 17 3.60 1.33 -6.12
CA ASP A 17 4.76 2.19 -5.90
C ASP A 17 4.47 3.21 -4.78
N ASP A 18 3.27 3.80 -4.74
CA ASP A 18 2.82 4.71 -3.68
C ASP A 18 2.74 4.02 -2.30
N TYR A 19 2.29 2.76 -2.29
CA TYR A 19 2.34 1.89 -1.11
C TYR A 19 3.77 1.68 -0.61
N ARG A 20 4.70 1.29 -1.49
CA ARG A 20 6.12 1.10 -1.12
C ARG A 20 6.73 2.36 -0.54
N ALA A 21 6.44 3.53 -1.13
CA ALA A 21 6.92 4.80 -0.62
C ALA A 21 6.39 5.09 0.79
N SER A 22 5.14 4.74 1.08
CA SER A 22 4.55 4.90 2.42
C SER A 22 5.16 3.93 3.43
N VAL A 23 5.36 2.66 3.07
CA VAL A 23 6.04 1.67 3.93
C VAL A 23 7.47 2.09 4.25
N GLU A 24 8.20 2.64 3.28
CA GLU A 24 9.56 3.13 3.51
C GLU A 24 9.60 4.29 4.52
N LYS A 25 8.60 5.18 4.51
CA LYS A 25 8.47 6.22 5.54
C LYS A 25 8.23 5.63 6.93
N PHE A 26 7.33 4.64 7.06
CA PHE A 26 7.13 3.95 8.34
C PHE A 26 8.41 3.27 8.83
N LYS A 27 9.16 2.63 7.93
CA LYS A 27 10.44 2.02 8.26
C LYS A 27 11.43 3.05 8.81
N GLN A 28 11.54 4.20 8.16
CA GLN A 28 12.38 5.31 8.65
C GLN A 28 11.90 5.85 10.01
N GLU A 29 10.58 5.97 10.24
CA GLU A 29 10.02 6.36 11.54
C GLU A 29 10.37 5.34 12.65
N PHE A 30 10.46 4.04 12.33
CA PHE A 30 10.87 3.00 13.28
C PHE A 30 12.38 2.96 13.55
N GLU A 31 13.21 3.15 12.52
CA GLU A 31 14.68 3.09 12.61
C GLU A 31 15.29 4.37 13.19
N HIS A 32 14.65 5.51 12.93
CA HIS A 32 15.10 6.83 13.36
C HIS A 32 13.95 7.59 14.02
N PRO A 33 13.54 7.19 15.25
CA PRO A 33 12.58 7.97 16.02
C PRO A 33 13.21 9.33 16.32
N THR A 34 12.88 10.34 15.50
CA THR A 34 13.55 11.63 15.54
C THR A 34 13.34 12.28 16.90
N SER A 35 14.44 12.64 17.57
CA SER A 35 14.44 13.38 18.84
C SER A 35 14.25 14.89 18.66
N LYS A 36 13.81 15.37 17.49
CA LYS A 36 13.65 16.80 17.22
C LYS A 36 12.45 17.10 16.34
N GLY A 37 11.42 17.63 16.98
CA GLY A 37 10.48 18.56 16.37
C GLY A 37 9.11 17.97 16.06
N VAL A 38 8.19 18.11 17.02
CA VAL A 38 6.72 18.08 16.84
C VAL A 38 6.22 16.72 16.32
N HIS A 39 6.02 15.73 17.19
CA HIS A 39 4.89 15.70 18.11
C HIS A 39 5.26 15.02 19.43
N LEU A 40 4.84 15.69 20.51
CA LEU A 40 4.65 15.15 21.85
C LEU A 40 4.15 13.69 21.80
N ASN A 41 4.88 12.77 22.44
CA ASN A 41 4.42 11.45 22.87
C ASN A 41 3.82 10.51 21.80
N LYS A 42 4.33 10.42 20.57
CA LYS A 42 4.02 9.22 19.77
C LYS A 42 4.89 8.07 20.24
N SER A 43 4.32 7.21 21.09
CA SER A 43 5.01 6.02 21.56
C SER A 43 5.30 5.11 20.36
N ARG A 44 6.22 4.16 20.54
CA ARG A 44 6.41 3.09 19.55
C ARG A 44 5.10 2.36 19.25
N GLU A 45 4.20 2.27 20.24
CA GLU A 45 2.86 1.66 20.10
C GLU A 45 1.98 2.48 19.15
N ASP A 46 1.98 3.81 19.23
CA ASP A 46 1.22 4.66 18.30
C ASP A 46 1.70 4.50 16.85
N LEU A 47 3.02 4.34 16.66
CA LEU A 47 3.57 4.06 15.34
C LEU A 47 3.15 2.68 14.83
N MET A 48 3.10 1.68 15.72
CA MET A 48 2.60 0.35 15.39
C MET A 48 1.12 0.37 15.00
N ILE A 49 0.26 1.05 15.78
CA ILE A 49 -1.17 1.18 15.48
C ILE A 49 -1.37 1.86 14.13
N ARG A 50 -0.72 3.01 13.89
CA ARG A 50 -0.82 3.71 12.59
C ARG A 50 -0.35 2.86 11.41
N THR A 51 0.70 2.08 11.61
CA THR A 51 1.22 1.18 10.58
C THR A 51 0.20 0.07 10.30
N ASP A 52 -0.36 -0.54 11.33
CA ASP A 52 -1.37 -1.60 11.19
C ASP A 52 -2.64 -1.10 10.50
N GLU A 53 -3.16 0.06 10.91
CA GLU A 53 -4.30 0.72 10.27
C GLU A 53 -4.02 1.01 8.79
N PHE A 54 -2.84 1.55 8.47
CA PHE A 54 -2.44 1.81 7.08
C PHE A 54 -2.38 0.52 6.26
N LEU A 55 -1.73 -0.52 6.76
CA LEU A 55 -1.57 -1.79 6.05
C LEU A 55 -2.93 -2.46 5.82
N THR A 56 -3.78 -2.49 6.85
CA THR A 56 -5.10 -3.10 6.80
C THR A 56 -6.02 -2.36 5.82
N ASN A 57 -6.06 -1.03 5.90
CA ASN A 57 -6.89 -0.21 5.02
C ASN A 57 -6.41 -0.33 3.58
N TRP A 58 -5.11 -0.17 3.33
CA TRP A 58 -4.55 -0.25 1.99
C TRP A 58 -4.81 -1.60 1.35
N LEU A 59 -4.56 -2.70 2.07
CA LEU A 59 -4.77 -4.05 1.54
C LEU A 59 -6.24 -4.32 1.23
N SER A 60 -7.12 -3.96 2.17
CA SER A 60 -8.56 -4.18 2.03
C SER A 60 -9.12 -3.40 0.84
N GLU A 61 -8.81 -2.10 0.76
CA GLU A 61 -9.26 -1.25 -0.34
C GLU A 61 -8.66 -1.69 -1.67
N HIS A 62 -7.36 -2.00 -1.73
CA HIS A 62 -6.69 -2.40 -2.97
C HIS A 62 -7.26 -3.71 -3.53
N ILE A 63 -7.53 -4.70 -2.68
CA ILE A 63 -8.17 -5.95 -3.12
C ILE A 63 -9.60 -5.68 -3.61
N LEU A 64 -10.39 -4.95 -2.80
CA LEU A 64 -11.80 -4.70 -3.07
C LEU A 64 -12.04 -3.78 -4.26
N THR A 65 -11.09 -2.92 -4.62
CA THR A 65 -11.30 -1.90 -5.66
C THR A 65 -10.40 -2.07 -6.89
N GLU A 66 -9.25 -2.75 -6.79
CA GLU A 66 -8.26 -2.80 -7.87
C GLU A 66 -7.95 -4.22 -8.34
N ASP A 67 -7.62 -5.16 -7.45
CA ASP A 67 -7.25 -6.52 -7.85
C ASP A 67 -8.40 -7.27 -8.53
N HIS A 68 -9.65 -7.03 -8.10
CA HIS A 68 -10.83 -7.63 -8.72
C HIS A 68 -10.95 -7.27 -10.21
N LYS A 69 -10.50 -6.07 -10.62
CA LYS A 69 -10.59 -5.61 -12.02
C LYS A 69 -9.74 -6.49 -12.92
N TYR A 70 -8.53 -6.81 -12.46
CA TYR A 70 -7.64 -7.71 -13.16
C TYR A 70 -8.17 -9.15 -13.17
N ALA A 71 -8.72 -9.63 -12.06
CA ALA A 71 -9.34 -10.96 -11.99
C ALA A 71 -10.50 -11.12 -12.99
N ALA A 72 -11.39 -10.13 -13.06
CA ALA A 72 -12.49 -10.08 -14.03
C ALA A 72 -11.98 -10.07 -15.47
N TYR A 73 -10.92 -9.29 -15.73
CA TYR A 73 -10.30 -9.22 -17.05
C TYR A 73 -9.72 -10.58 -17.49
N ILE A 74 -8.97 -11.26 -16.63
CA ILE A 74 -8.40 -12.59 -16.96
C ILE A 74 -9.52 -13.59 -17.24
N LYS A 75 -10.57 -13.61 -16.41
CA LYS A 75 -11.72 -14.52 -16.58
C LYS A 75 -12.38 -14.35 -17.95
N LYS A 76 -12.45 -13.12 -18.47
CA LYS A 76 -13.03 -12.82 -19.79
C LYS A 76 -12.11 -13.15 -20.96
N HIS A 77 -10.79 -13.01 -20.80
CA HIS A 77 -9.82 -13.05 -21.91
C HIS A 77 -8.90 -14.28 -21.91
N SER A 78 -9.11 -15.23 -21.00
CA SER A 78 -8.32 -16.47 -20.92
C SER A 78 -9.13 -17.71 -21.35
N LYS A 79 -10.17 -17.52 -22.17
CA LYS A 79 -10.84 -18.59 -22.92
C LYS A 79 -10.16 -18.78 -24.26
#